data_AF-A0A3D5X4G7-F1
#
_entry.id   AF-A0A3D5X4G7-F1
#
_cell.length_a   1.000
_cell.length_b   1.000
_cell.length_c   1.000
_cell.angle_alpha   90.00
_cell.angle_beta   90.00
_cell.angle_gamma   90.00
#
_symmetry.space_group_name_H-M   'P 1'
#
loop_
_entity.id
_entity.type
_entity.pdbx_description
1 polymer ?
#
loop_
_entity_poly.entity_id
_entity_poly.type
_entity_poly.pdbx_seq_one_letter_code
_entity_poly.pdbx_strand_id
1 'polypeptide(L)'
;MIKYFILLVNMLGILLVNLFSGSDVLLDMRVPEEVNAGSEFNIEVVLKKKGLESFARFQQELPYGLTAQVVDNENASFAFEDQKVKFIWLRLPHNDEMKISYRVKVDERLKGNFNIDGLFSYIEGNERKFVTAASRQVLITPSTRIDPSLIVDISEFQQRVPLQPPVSLLASNVRCVRQSPTFSGEGNDMTVNLLVSRGSADKFAKIEEEIPEGYTAEPMNTGDAIFTFRGQKAKFLWMNLPPSPRFVVNYKLLPSHGQGQTDLSLNGTFSFILNDATQVIDIVQKDIDLTNLDPRYLESILSSIPQTQVSSALQLGQPVSTTYVGDEGGKSISVSYQKIEDKPISRGKPVDLDLSYQLEPEEGVYYRVQIAAGHRPVDIKRYFKRLSITEDVRTEKHEGWYKYSIGSFYEYKKARDSRNGIWNTTPIDDAFVAAYNNGVRITVQEALMITSQHWYK
;
A
#
# COMPACT_ATOMS: atom_id res chain seq x y z
N MET A 1 33.40 31.15 -41.85
CA MET A 1 32.39 31.89 -41.06
C MET A 1 30.97 31.41 -41.39
N ILE A 2 30.47 31.55 -42.63
CA ILE A 2 29.08 31.19 -43.00
C ILE A 2 28.73 29.71 -42.78
N LYS A 3 29.67 28.78 -43.03
CA LYS A 3 29.46 27.34 -42.85
C LYS A 3 29.29 26.93 -41.38
N TYR A 4 30.01 27.60 -40.48
CA TYR A 4 29.90 27.37 -39.03
C TYR A 4 28.62 27.96 -38.46
N PHE A 5 28.14 29.07 -39.04
CA PHE A 5 26.86 29.68 -38.67
C PHE A 5 25.66 28.79 -39.02
N ILE A 6 25.65 28.20 -40.22
CA ILE A 6 24.59 27.25 -40.64
C ILE A 6 24.59 26.00 -39.74
N LEU A 7 25.77 25.53 -39.35
CA LEU A 7 25.88 24.37 -38.46
C LEU A 7 25.37 24.67 -37.04
N LEU A 8 25.59 25.90 -36.56
CA LEU A 8 25.09 26.37 -35.27
C LEU A 8 23.56 26.56 -35.27
N VAL A 9 22.99 27.08 -36.36
CA VAL A 9 21.53 27.20 -36.52
C VAL A 9 20.85 25.83 -36.58
N ASN A 10 21.44 24.86 -37.28
CA ASN A 10 20.92 23.50 -37.32
C ASN A 10 21.03 22.79 -35.96
N MET A 11 22.13 22.99 -35.23
CA MET A 11 22.27 22.51 -33.84
C MET A 11 21.23 23.14 -32.92
N LEU A 12 20.98 24.44 -33.04
CA LEU A 12 19.96 25.15 -32.26
C LEU A 12 18.55 24.66 -32.60
N GLY A 13 18.28 24.37 -33.87
CA GLY A 13 17.03 23.77 -34.33
C GLY A 13 16.79 22.39 -33.72
N ILE A 14 17.80 21.52 -33.70
CA ILE A 14 17.72 20.20 -33.07
C ILE A 14 17.55 20.31 -31.54
N LEU A 15 18.21 21.29 -30.91
CA LEU A 15 18.07 21.53 -29.48
C LEU A 15 16.66 22.04 -29.12
N LEU A 16 16.04 22.85 -29.98
CA LEU A 16 14.69 23.36 -29.81
C LEU A 16 13.62 22.30 -30.05
N VAL A 17 13.81 21.34 -30.97
CA VAL A 17 12.87 20.23 -31.18
C VAL A 17 12.74 19.34 -29.94
N ASN A 18 13.83 19.14 -29.19
CA ASN A 18 13.80 18.40 -27.93
C ASN A 18 13.15 19.17 -26.76
N LEU A 19 13.01 20.50 -26.87
CA LEU A 19 12.34 21.33 -25.86
C LEU A 19 10.81 21.36 -26.00
N PHE A 20 10.26 20.93 -27.15
CA PHE A 20 8.82 20.89 -27.43
C PHE A 20 8.22 19.48 -27.45
N SER A 21 8.90 18.48 -26.88
CA SER A 21 8.31 17.18 -26.61
C SER A 21 7.37 17.27 -25.41
N GLY A 22 6.17 17.83 -25.63
CA GLY A 22 5.09 17.82 -24.64
C GLY A 22 4.77 16.38 -24.23
N SER A 23 4.43 16.16 -22.96
CA SER A 23 4.06 14.83 -22.48
C SER A 23 2.94 14.24 -23.33
N ASP A 24 3.12 13.03 -23.84
CA ASP A 24 2.14 12.33 -24.69
C ASP A 24 0.82 12.00 -23.97
N VAL A 25 0.78 12.22 -22.65
CA VAL A 25 -0.36 12.02 -21.77
C VAL A 25 -1.04 13.35 -21.47
N LEU A 26 -2.35 13.43 -21.68
CA LEU A 26 -3.19 14.59 -21.35
C LEU A 26 -4.30 14.19 -20.38
N LEU A 27 -4.59 15.09 -19.44
CA LEU A 27 -5.61 14.90 -18.41
C LEU A 27 -6.62 16.04 -18.49
N ASP A 28 -7.84 15.72 -18.93
CA ASP A 28 -8.96 16.64 -19.01
C ASP A 28 -9.95 16.33 -17.88
N MET A 29 -10.52 17.37 -17.28
CA MET A 29 -11.57 17.24 -16.25
C MET A 29 -12.81 18.02 -16.65
N ARG A 30 -13.96 17.40 -16.46
CA ARG A 30 -15.29 17.99 -16.61
C ARG A 30 -15.90 18.14 -15.23
N VAL A 31 -16.03 19.39 -14.83
CA VAL A 31 -16.54 19.82 -13.53
C VAL A 31 -17.62 20.88 -13.77
N PRO A 32 -18.79 20.81 -13.10
CA PRO A 32 -19.79 21.88 -13.16
C PRO A 32 -19.23 23.20 -12.61
N GLU A 33 -19.62 24.33 -13.20
CA GLU A 33 -19.23 25.67 -12.70
C GLU A 33 -20.04 26.08 -11.46
N GLU A 34 -21.24 25.52 -11.30
CA GLU A 34 -22.17 25.86 -10.22
C GLU A 34 -22.89 24.61 -9.71
N VAL A 35 -23.02 24.49 -8.38
CA VAL A 35 -23.69 23.39 -7.69
C VAL A 35 -24.48 23.90 -6.49
N ASN A 36 -25.59 23.23 -6.14
CA ASN A 36 -26.37 23.58 -4.96
C ASN A 36 -25.85 22.85 -3.72
N ALA A 37 -25.78 23.54 -2.58
CA ALA A 37 -25.51 22.90 -1.29
C ALA A 37 -26.53 21.79 -1.01
N GLY A 38 -26.07 20.65 -0.50
CA GLY A 38 -26.90 19.45 -0.29
C GLY A 38 -27.14 18.58 -1.52
N SER A 39 -26.76 19.04 -2.71
CA SER A 39 -26.89 18.25 -3.93
C SER A 39 -25.65 17.38 -4.17
N GLU A 40 -25.80 16.46 -5.13
CA GLU A 40 -24.71 15.64 -5.63
C GLU A 40 -24.44 16.00 -7.10
N PHE A 41 -23.17 15.97 -7.50
CA PHE A 41 -22.76 16.17 -8.88
C PHE A 41 -21.63 15.21 -9.25
N ASN A 42 -21.46 14.94 -10.54
CA ASN A 42 -20.39 14.06 -11.00
C ASN A 42 -19.20 14.88 -11.51
N ILE A 43 -18.00 14.43 -11.16
CA ILE A 43 -16.76 14.85 -11.78
C ILE A 43 -16.32 13.73 -12.71
N GLU A 44 -16.00 14.10 -13.95
CA GLU A 44 -15.56 13.18 -14.99
C GLU A 44 -14.14 13.56 -15.41
N VAL A 45 -13.25 12.57 -15.41
CA VAL A 45 -11.84 12.74 -15.76
C VAL A 45 -11.57 11.90 -16.99
N VAL A 46 -11.09 12.55 -18.04
CA VAL A 46 -10.73 11.92 -19.32
C VAL A 46 -9.21 11.94 -19.44
N LEU A 47 -8.63 10.76 -19.53
CA LEU A 47 -7.19 10.56 -19.69
C LEU A 47 -6.92 10.11 -21.12
N LYS A 48 -6.14 10.90 -21.86
CA LYS A 48 -5.59 10.51 -23.17
C LYS A 48 -4.14 10.11 -22.96
N LYS A 49 -3.83 8.85 -23.20
CA LYS A 49 -2.58 8.22 -22.75
C LYS A 49 -1.78 7.52 -23.85
N LYS A 50 -2.27 7.53 -25.10
CA LYS A 50 -1.59 7.00 -26.30
C LYS A 50 -0.87 5.67 -26.07
N GLY A 51 -1.60 4.63 -25.68
CA GLY A 51 -1.05 3.28 -25.50
C GLY A 51 -0.29 3.03 -24.19
N LEU A 52 -0.23 4.01 -23.27
CA LEU A 52 0.38 3.80 -21.96
C LEU A 52 -0.41 2.75 -21.14
N GLU A 53 0.27 1.70 -20.70
CA GLU A 53 -0.33 0.59 -19.93
C GLU A 53 0.46 0.31 -18.64
N SER A 54 0.97 1.34 -17.99
CA SER A 54 1.78 1.20 -16.77
C SER A 54 0.96 1.34 -15.49
N PHE A 55 1.62 1.15 -14.35
CA PHE A 55 1.07 1.54 -13.06
C PHE A 55 0.81 3.05 -13.06
N ALA A 56 -0.36 3.43 -12.59
CA ALA A 56 -0.75 4.83 -12.54
C ALA A 56 -1.65 5.15 -11.35
N ARG A 57 -1.67 6.41 -10.98
CA ARG A 57 -2.53 6.94 -9.93
C ARG A 57 -3.06 8.31 -10.32
N PHE A 58 -4.38 8.46 -10.28
CA PHE A 58 -5.04 9.76 -10.25
C PHE A 58 -5.32 10.15 -8.80
N GLN A 59 -5.06 11.41 -8.45
CA GLN A 59 -5.34 11.98 -7.15
C GLN A 59 -5.96 13.36 -7.30
N GLN A 60 -6.97 13.63 -6.47
CA GLN A 60 -7.68 14.90 -6.45
C GLN A 60 -8.09 15.24 -5.02
N GLU A 61 -7.79 16.44 -4.58
CA GLU A 61 -8.15 16.93 -3.24
C GLU A 61 -9.50 17.62 -3.30
N LEU A 62 -10.37 17.32 -2.34
CA LEU A 62 -11.66 17.97 -2.15
C LEU A 62 -11.62 18.82 -0.88
N PRO A 63 -12.23 20.00 -0.85
CA PRO A 63 -12.33 20.76 0.39
C PRO A 63 -13.17 20.01 1.45
N TYR A 64 -12.90 20.29 2.72
CA TYR A 64 -13.74 19.80 3.81
C TYR A 64 -15.21 20.17 3.62
N GLY A 65 -16.09 19.22 3.99
CA GLY A 65 -17.54 19.34 3.80
C GLY A 65 -18.02 18.86 2.42
N LEU A 66 -17.11 18.40 1.58
CA LEU A 66 -17.42 17.58 0.42
C LEU A 66 -17.09 16.11 0.72
N THR A 67 -17.81 15.20 0.08
CA THR A 67 -17.54 13.75 0.14
C THR A 67 -17.62 13.14 -1.25
N ALA A 68 -16.88 12.06 -1.50
CA ALA A 68 -16.82 11.42 -2.81
C ALA A 68 -17.21 9.94 -2.77
N GLN A 69 -17.85 9.48 -3.84
CA GLN A 69 -18.19 8.08 -4.09
C GLN A 69 -17.88 7.72 -5.54
N VAL A 70 -17.34 6.53 -5.77
CA VAL A 70 -17.04 6.04 -7.12
C VAL A 70 -18.32 5.88 -7.95
N VAL A 71 -18.26 6.26 -9.23
CA VAL A 71 -19.34 6.01 -10.21
C VAL A 71 -18.82 5.10 -11.32
N ASP A 72 -17.67 5.42 -11.90
CA ASP A 72 -16.98 4.62 -12.89
C ASP A 72 -15.47 4.70 -12.63
N ASN A 73 -14.81 3.56 -12.58
CA ASN A 73 -13.40 3.45 -12.20
C ASN A 73 -12.51 2.79 -13.25
N GLU A 74 -13.03 2.27 -14.36
CA GLU A 74 -12.21 1.65 -15.42
C GLU A 74 -11.12 0.71 -14.85
N ASN A 75 -11.53 -0.23 -13.99
CA ASN A 75 -10.67 -1.20 -13.29
C ASN A 75 -9.64 -0.61 -12.29
N ALA A 76 -9.80 0.65 -11.88
CA ALA A 76 -9.01 1.21 -10.79
C ALA A 76 -9.51 0.75 -9.42
N SER A 77 -8.60 0.65 -8.44
CA SER A 77 -8.99 0.71 -7.04
C SER A 77 -9.32 2.16 -6.67
N PHE A 78 -10.51 2.39 -6.10
CA PHE A 78 -10.95 3.71 -5.64
C PHE A 78 -10.81 3.82 -4.11
N ALA A 79 -10.34 4.96 -3.64
CA ALA A 79 -10.36 5.33 -2.23
C ALA A 79 -10.70 6.82 -2.07
N PHE A 80 -11.41 7.14 -0.97
CA PHE A 80 -11.62 8.51 -0.51
C PHE A 80 -11.27 8.59 0.97
N GLU A 81 -10.12 9.18 1.28
CA GLU A 81 -9.56 9.31 2.64
C GLU A 81 -8.79 10.63 2.74
N ASP A 82 -8.77 11.24 3.93
CA ASP A 82 -8.10 12.53 4.17
C ASP A 82 -8.42 13.59 3.12
N GLN A 83 -9.70 13.67 2.74
CA GLN A 83 -10.21 14.60 1.73
C GLN A 83 -9.57 14.44 0.32
N LYS A 84 -9.03 13.26 0.03
CA LYS A 84 -8.40 12.94 -1.26
C LYS A 84 -9.10 11.78 -1.93
N VAL A 85 -9.55 12.04 -3.15
CA VAL A 85 -9.99 11.03 -4.10
C VAL A 85 -8.76 10.41 -4.74
N LYS A 86 -8.65 9.08 -4.69
CA LYS A 86 -7.55 8.30 -5.26
C LYS A 86 -8.13 7.22 -6.18
N PHE A 87 -7.64 7.16 -7.41
CA PHE A 87 -7.83 6.02 -8.32
C PHE A 87 -6.46 5.43 -8.62
N ILE A 88 -6.29 4.12 -8.42
CA ILE A 88 -5.01 3.42 -8.54
C ILE A 88 -5.15 2.26 -9.52
N TRP A 89 -4.31 2.24 -10.55
CA TRP A 89 -4.21 1.17 -11.53
C TRP A 89 -2.91 0.42 -11.37
N LEU A 90 -3.01 -0.91 -11.29
CA LEU A 90 -1.83 -1.77 -11.47
C LEU A 90 -1.32 -1.72 -12.91
N ARG A 91 -2.26 -1.68 -13.86
CA ARG A 91 -2.03 -1.52 -15.30
C ARG A 91 -3.17 -0.68 -15.86
N LEU A 92 -2.87 0.41 -16.57
CA LEU A 92 -3.88 1.17 -17.30
C LEU A 92 -4.51 0.30 -18.41
N PRO A 93 -5.81 0.49 -18.74
CA PRO A 93 -6.47 -0.20 -19.84
C PRO A 93 -5.76 0.00 -21.19
N HIS A 94 -5.93 -0.89 -22.17
CA HIS A 94 -5.25 -0.77 -23.48
C HIS A 94 -5.64 0.52 -24.24
N ASN A 95 -6.91 0.92 -24.16
CA ASN A 95 -7.48 2.04 -24.92
C ASN A 95 -6.66 3.34 -24.79
N ASP A 96 -6.47 4.06 -25.90
CA ASP A 96 -5.72 5.32 -25.92
C ASP A 96 -6.38 6.44 -25.11
N GLU A 97 -7.69 6.32 -24.90
CA GLU A 97 -8.49 7.19 -24.06
C GLU A 97 -9.23 6.34 -23.03
N MET A 98 -9.28 6.83 -21.79
CA MET A 98 -10.09 6.24 -20.74
C MET A 98 -10.77 7.32 -19.93
N LYS A 99 -11.87 6.95 -19.28
CA LYS A 99 -12.71 7.87 -18.53
C LYS A 99 -13.04 7.29 -17.17
N ILE A 100 -12.75 8.05 -16.11
CA ILE A 100 -13.28 7.74 -14.77
C ILE A 100 -14.28 8.79 -14.36
N SER A 101 -15.18 8.41 -13.46
CA SER A 101 -16.09 9.35 -12.84
C SER A 101 -16.35 9.01 -11.39
N TYR A 102 -16.53 10.05 -10.59
CA TYR A 102 -16.95 9.93 -9.21
C TYR A 102 -17.97 11.02 -8.88
N ARG A 103 -18.83 10.71 -7.94
CA ARG A 103 -19.87 11.60 -7.46
C ARG A 103 -19.39 12.33 -6.22
N VAL A 104 -19.57 13.64 -6.21
CA VAL A 104 -19.32 14.51 -5.08
C VAL A 104 -20.65 14.92 -4.46
N LYS A 105 -20.77 14.78 -3.14
CA LYS A 105 -21.88 15.33 -2.36
C LYS A 105 -21.40 16.54 -1.58
N VAL A 106 -22.15 17.65 -1.67
CA VAL A 106 -21.87 18.91 -0.98
C VAL A 106 -22.69 18.98 0.30
N ASP A 107 -22.08 19.34 1.42
CA ASP A 107 -22.82 19.60 2.66
C ASP A 107 -23.83 20.74 2.49
N GLU A 108 -25.02 20.58 3.07
CA GLU A 108 -26.15 21.52 2.95
C GLU A 108 -25.86 22.91 3.51
N ARG A 109 -24.88 23.02 4.40
CA ARG A 109 -24.54 24.26 5.10
C ARG A 109 -23.47 25.07 4.39
N LEU A 110 -22.95 24.63 3.25
CA LEU A 110 -21.86 25.32 2.58
C LEU A 110 -22.34 26.36 1.56
N LYS A 111 -21.49 27.36 1.33
CA LYS A 111 -21.59 28.32 0.22
C LYS A 111 -20.19 28.76 -0.23
N GLY A 112 -20.13 29.48 -1.34
CA GLY A 112 -18.91 30.15 -1.80
C GLY A 112 -18.16 29.35 -2.84
N ASN A 113 -16.90 29.72 -3.09
CA ASN A 113 -16.15 29.20 -4.23
C ASN A 113 -15.01 28.30 -3.76
N PHE A 114 -14.74 27.26 -4.52
CA PHE A 114 -13.55 26.43 -4.34
C PHE A 114 -12.94 26.04 -5.67
N ASN A 115 -11.65 25.71 -5.65
CA ASN A 115 -10.93 25.23 -6.82
C ASN A 115 -10.78 23.72 -6.74
N ILE A 116 -10.84 23.08 -7.90
CA ILE A 116 -10.63 21.66 -8.09
C ILE A 116 -9.47 21.46 -9.06
N ASP A 117 -8.42 20.81 -8.55
CA ASP A 117 -7.22 20.42 -9.30
C ASP A 117 -7.19 18.90 -9.47
N GLY A 118 -6.43 18.40 -10.44
CA GLY A 118 -6.25 16.95 -10.64
C GLY A 118 -4.81 16.62 -10.95
N LEU A 119 -4.27 15.60 -10.28
CA LEU A 119 -2.91 15.10 -10.49
C LEU A 119 -2.96 13.66 -10.96
N PHE A 120 -2.37 13.38 -12.11
CA PHE A 120 -2.16 12.04 -12.62
C PHE A 120 -0.67 11.71 -12.63
N SER A 121 -0.32 10.56 -12.06
CA SER A 121 1.05 10.06 -11.98
C SER A 121 1.13 8.69 -12.63
N TYR A 122 2.18 8.46 -13.41
CA TYR A 122 2.35 7.21 -14.17
C TYR A 122 3.84 6.88 -14.33
N ILE A 123 4.13 5.64 -14.73
CA ILE A 123 5.49 5.20 -15.00
C ILE A 123 5.69 5.11 -16.52
N GLU A 124 6.68 5.79 -17.05
CA GLU A 124 7.08 5.70 -18.46
C GLU A 124 8.60 5.67 -18.55
N GLY A 125 9.15 4.68 -19.25
CA GLY A 125 10.61 4.50 -19.31
C GLY A 125 11.25 4.22 -17.95
N ASN A 126 10.51 3.60 -17.02
CA ASN A 126 10.91 3.35 -15.63
C ASN A 126 11.09 4.61 -14.76
N GLU A 127 10.63 5.77 -15.24
CA GLU A 127 10.58 7.00 -14.49
C GLU A 127 9.14 7.37 -14.13
N ARG A 128 8.94 7.91 -12.92
CA ARG A 128 7.64 8.45 -12.53
C ARG A 128 7.44 9.82 -13.18
N LYS A 129 6.43 9.93 -14.03
CA LYS A 129 5.99 11.18 -14.64
C LYS A 129 4.67 11.64 -14.03
N PHE A 130 4.39 12.92 -14.18
CA PHE A 130 3.20 13.57 -13.66
C PHE A 130 2.56 14.44 -14.74
N VAL A 131 1.24 14.48 -14.78
CA VAL A 131 0.50 15.47 -15.54
C VAL A 131 -0.62 16.02 -14.65
N THR A 132 -0.88 17.31 -14.76
CA THR A 132 -1.92 17.99 -14.00
C THR A 132 -3.03 18.43 -14.94
N ALA A 133 -4.27 18.32 -14.48
CA ALA A 133 -5.40 18.94 -15.16
C ALA A 133 -5.49 20.43 -14.81
N ALA A 134 -6.09 21.21 -15.72
CA ALA A 134 -6.35 22.62 -15.48
C ALA A 134 -7.30 22.82 -14.28
N SER A 135 -6.92 23.73 -13.37
CA SER A 135 -7.73 24.10 -12.20
C SER A 135 -9.09 24.63 -12.64
N ARG A 136 -10.17 24.15 -12.00
CA ARG A 136 -11.54 24.60 -12.26
C ARG A 136 -12.14 25.18 -10.99
N GLN A 137 -12.74 26.36 -11.09
CA GLN A 137 -13.48 26.97 -9.99
C GLN A 137 -14.95 26.52 -10.02
N VAL A 138 -15.49 26.19 -8.85
CA VAL A 138 -16.89 25.79 -8.66
C VAL A 138 -17.53 26.71 -7.63
N LEU A 139 -18.71 27.24 -7.95
CA LEU A 139 -19.57 28.02 -7.05
C LEU A 139 -20.57 27.10 -6.35
N ILE A 140 -20.62 27.15 -5.03
CA ILE A 140 -21.67 26.51 -4.21
C ILE A 140 -22.74 27.54 -3.90
N THR A 141 -23.93 27.35 -4.45
CA THR A 141 -25.11 28.12 -4.07
C THR A 141 -25.68 27.61 -2.75
N PRO A 142 -25.98 28.51 -1.80
CA PRO A 142 -26.48 28.15 -0.48
C PRO A 142 -27.83 27.42 -0.56
N SER A 143 -28.04 26.45 0.34
CA SER A 143 -29.32 25.76 0.46
C SER A 143 -30.41 26.71 0.94
N THR A 144 -31.56 26.70 0.26
CA THR A 144 -32.76 27.44 0.69
C THR A 144 -33.50 26.77 1.85
N ARG A 145 -33.06 25.57 2.25
CA ARG A 145 -33.68 24.77 3.33
C ARG A 145 -33.02 24.97 4.69
N ILE A 146 -31.87 25.64 4.73
CA ILE A 146 -31.08 25.87 5.93
C ILE A 146 -31.21 27.33 6.35
N ASP A 147 -31.31 27.57 7.66
CA ASP A 147 -31.28 28.92 8.22
C ASP A 147 -29.99 29.65 7.77
N PRO A 148 -30.07 30.87 7.20
CA PRO A 148 -28.91 31.61 6.73
C PRO A 148 -27.78 31.79 7.76
N SER A 149 -28.11 31.80 9.06
CA SER A 149 -27.13 31.89 10.16
C SER A 149 -26.29 30.62 10.34
N LEU A 150 -26.77 29.49 9.82
CA LEU A 150 -26.10 28.20 9.87
C LEU A 150 -25.22 27.94 8.64
N ILE A 151 -25.31 28.79 7.61
CA ILE A 151 -24.55 28.67 6.38
C ILE A 151 -23.12 29.18 6.60
N VAL A 152 -22.16 28.34 6.25
CA VAL A 152 -20.72 28.57 6.41
C VAL A 152 -20.09 28.71 5.04
N ASP A 153 -19.21 29.70 4.86
CA ASP A 153 -18.41 29.80 3.65
C ASP A 153 -17.38 28.67 3.61
N ILE A 154 -17.24 27.99 2.47
CA ILE A 154 -16.34 26.86 2.32
C ILE A 154 -14.88 27.23 2.61
N SER A 155 -14.46 28.45 2.26
CA SER A 155 -13.10 28.94 2.51
C SER A 155 -12.85 29.19 4.00
N GLU A 156 -13.84 29.73 4.71
CA GLU A 156 -13.80 29.91 6.16
C GLU A 156 -13.84 28.56 6.88
N PHE A 157 -14.62 27.61 6.37
CA PHE A 157 -14.66 26.26 6.92
C PHE A 157 -13.28 25.59 6.85
N GLN A 158 -12.55 25.73 5.74
CA GLN A 158 -11.18 25.20 5.64
C GLN A 158 -10.23 25.80 6.69
N GLN A 159 -10.40 27.07 7.06
CA GLN A 159 -9.55 27.75 8.04
C GLN A 159 -9.91 27.41 9.50
N ARG A 160 -11.17 27.05 9.76
CA ARG A 160 -11.66 26.66 11.09
C ARG A 160 -11.40 25.19 11.42
N VAL A 161 -11.19 24.34 10.41
CA VAL A 161 -10.64 23.00 10.64
C VAL A 161 -9.22 23.20 11.15
N PRO A 162 -8.86 22.67 12.34
CA PRO A 162 -7.52 22.86 12.88
C PRO A 162 -6.52 22.38 11.82
N LEU A 163 -5.59 23.26 11.44
CA LEU A 163 -4.44 22.91 10.61
C LEU A 163 -3.89 21.61 11.18
N GLN A 164 -3.95 20.52 10.41
CA GLN A 164 -3.30 19.30 10.85
C GLN A 164 -1.83 19.66 11.09
N PRO A 165 -1.33 19.49 12.33
CA PRO A 165 0.04 19.86 12.63
C PRO A 165 0.96 19.15 11.61
N PRO A 166 1.97 19.85 11.07
CA PRO A 166 2.80 19.31 10.01
C PRO A 166 3.34 17.94 10.43
N VAL A 167 3.45 17.01 9.47
CA VAL A 167 3.86 15.61 9.75
C VAL A 167 5.16 15.56 10.56
N SER A 168 6.07 16.50 10.36
CA SER A 168 7.30 16.65 11.16
C SER A 168 7.05 16.99 12.64
N LEU A 169 6.02 17.80 12.96
CA LEU A 169 5.63 18.15 14.33
C LEU A 169 4.82 17.04 15.02
N LEU A 170 4.08 16.22 14.26
CA LEU A 170 3.42 15.03 14.80
C LEU A 170 4.42 13.88 15.02
N ALA A 171 5.34 13.69 14.07
CA ALA A 171 6.44 12.74 14.16
C ALA A 171 7.44 13.12 15.27
N SER A 172 7.56 14.41 15.63
CA SER A 172 8.41 14.84 16.75
C SER A 172 7.90 14.36 18.12
N ASN A 173 6.72 13.75 18.24
CA ASN A 173 6.25 13.11 19.47
C ASN A 173 6.47 11.59 19.48
N VAL A 174 6.95 11.03 18.37
CA VAL A 174 7.31 9.61 18.26
C VAL A 174 8.76 9.41 18.70
N ARG A 175 9.01 8.47 19.60
CA ARG A 175 10.36 8.17 20.13
C ARG A 175 10.56 6.67 20.28
N CYS A 176 11.79 6.23 20.06
CA CYS A 176 12.26 4.90 20.43
C CYS A 176 13.57 5.03 21.20
N VAL A 177 13.60 4.51 22.43
CA VAL A 177 14.73 4.64 23.35
C VAL A 177 15.18 3.26 23.75
N ARG A 178 16.47 2.97 23.59
CA ARG A 178 17.09 1.73 24.03
C ARG A 178 17.75 1.92 25.38
N GLN A 179 17.44 1.05 26.34
CA GLN A 179 18.24 0.90 27.55
C GLN A 179 19.58 0.25 27.20
N SER A 180 20.68 0.77 27.73
CA SER A 180 22.00 0.11 27.65
C SER A 180 21.86 -1.39 27.98
N PRO A 181 22.33 -2.30 27.11
CA PRO A 181 22.14 -3.74 27.31
C PRO A 181 22.59 -4.20 28.70
N THR A 182 21.75 -4.95 29.41
CA THR A 182 22.03 -5.43 30.77
C THR A 182 22.23 -6.94 30.79
N PHE A 183 23.14 -7.44 31.62
CA PHE A 183 23.37 -8.88 31.72
C PHE A 183 22.18 -9.60 32.38
N SER A 184 21.76 -10.73 31.80
CA SER A 184 20.63 -11.54 32.26
C SER A 184 21.03 -13.01 32.47
N GLY A 185 21.61 -13.31 33.64
CA GLY A 185 21.84 -14.68 34.11
C GLY A 185 23.24 -15.25 33.89
N GLU A 186 23.37 -16.58 33.99
CA GLU A 186 24.63 -17.30 33.79
C GLU A 186 24.88 -17.53 32.28
N GLY A 187 26.04 -17.10 31.76
CA GLY A 187 26.41 -17.28 30.35
C GLY A 187 26.74 -16.00 29.56
N ASN A 188 26.78 -14.82 30.22
CA ASN A 188 26.96 -13.50 29.59
C ASN A 188 25.84 -13.12 28.59
N ASP A 189 24.66 -13.70 28.76
CA ASP A 189 23.47 -13.28 28.04
C ASP A 189 23.12 -11.83 28.40
N MET A 190 22.56 -11.09 27.44
CA MET A 190 22.17 -9.69 27.65
C MET A 190 20.72 -9.48 27.28
N THR A 191 20.01 -8.65 28.03
CA THR A 191 18.66 -8.20 27.70
C THR A 191 18.73 -6.79 27.15
N VAL A 192 18.03 -6.57 26.04
CA VAL A 192 17.88 -5.25 25.42
C VAL A 192 16.42 -4.82 25.54
N ASN A 193 16.17 -3.74 26.29
CA ASN A 193 14.84 -3.15 26.43
C ASN A 193 14.71 -1.90 25.54
N LEU A 194 13.59 -1.80 24.83
CA LEU A 194 13.25 -0.72 23.91
C LEU A 194 11.92 -0.09 24.35
N LEU A 195 11.96 1.17 24.77
CA LEU A 195 10.76 1.97 25.05
C LEU A 195 10.30 2.67 23.77
N VAL A 196 9.08 2.36 23.34
CA VAL A 196 8.41 3.05 22.24
C VAL A 196 7.38 4.03 22.81
N SER A 197 7.49 5.29 22.42
CA SER A 197 6.43 6.30 22.56
C SER A 197 5.84 6.53 21.18
N ARG A 198 4.60 6.05 20.96
CA ARG A 198 4.02 6.00 19.62
C ARG A 198 3.53 7.35 19.09
N GLY A 199 3.41 8.36 19.95
CA GLY A 199 2.83 9.66 19.56
C GLY A 199 1.47 9.49 18.87
N SER A 200 1.33 10.07 17.68
CA SER A 200 0.12 9.92 16.85
C SER A 200 0.19 8.75 15.86
N ALA A 201 1.26 7.95 15.85
CA ALA A 201 1.32 6.74 15.04
C ALA A 201 0.46 5.62 15.67
N ASP A 202 -0.29 4.93 14.83
CA ASP A 202 -1.22 3.86 15.20
C ASP A 202 -1.21 2.67 14.23
N LYS A 203 -0.75 2.89 12.99
CA LYS A 203 -0.62 1.88 11.93
C LYS A 203 0.72 1.14 11.97
N PHE A 204 1.18 0.67 10.82
CA PHE A 204 2.38 -0.10 10.62
C PHE A 204 3.63 0.58 11.18
N ALA A 205 4.45 -0.21 11.89
CA ALA A 205 5.73 0.23 12.41
C ALA A 205 6.74 -0.91 12.41
N LYS A 206 8.04 -0.56 12.40
CA LYS A 206 9.15 -1.49 12.42
C LYS A 206 10.29 -0.96 13.29
N ILE A 207 10.77 -1.75 14.23
CA ILE A 207 12.11 -1.58 14.80
C ILE A 207 13.07 -2.48 14.01
N GLU A 208 14.23 -1.95 13.63
CA GLU A 208 15.33 -2.71 13.06
C GLU A 208 16.62 -2.35 13.81
N GLU A 209 17.21 -3.33 14.49
CA GLU A 209 18.45 -3.23 15.26
C GLU A 209 19.55 -4.06 14.56
N GLU A 210 20.72 -3.45 14.37
CA GLU A 210 21.91 -4.12 13.86
C GLU A 210 22.70 -4.70 15.02
N ILE A 211 22.84 -6.02 15.01
CA ILE A 211 23.46 -6.81 16.08
C ILE A 211 24.87 -7.22 15.64
N PRO A 212 25.92 -6.94 16.41
CA PRO A 212 27.29 -7.36 16.07
C PRO A 212 27.42 -8.86 15.82
N GLU A 213 28.40 -9.25 15.00
CA GLU A 213 28.74 -10.66 14.80
C GLU A 213 29.12 -11.33 16.13
N GLY A 214 28.85 -12.63 16.24
CA GLY A 214 29.09 -13.39 17.48
C GLY A 214 27.94 -13.33 18.48
N TYR A 215 26.82 -12.69 18.14
CA TYR A 215 25.59 -12.69 18.92
C TYR A 215 24.39 -13.19 18.12
N THR A 216 23.52 -13.92 18.80
CA THR A 216 22.18 -14.30 18.33
C THR A 216 21.12 -13.54 19.11
N ALA A 217 20.04 -13.10 18.46
CA ALA A 217 18.94 -12.42 19.13
C ALA A 217 17.68 -13.30 19.20
N GLU A 218 17.08 -13.39 20.39
CA GLU A 218 15.84 -14.12 20.65
C GLU A 218 14.76 -13.19 21.22
N PRO A 219 13.49 -13.31 20.81
CA PRO A 219 12.42 -12.47 21.33
C PRO A 219 12.13 -12.80 22.79
N MET A 220 11.79 -11.79 23.58
CA MET A 220 11.26 -11.96 24.93
C MET A 220 9.82 -11.46 25.01
N ASN A 221 9.61 -10.14 25.11
CA ASN A 221 8.32 -9.48 25.00
C ASN A 221 8.29 -8.67 23.72
N THR A 222 7.49 -9.08 22.74
CA THR A 222 7.40 -8.41 21.44
C THR A 222 6.32 -7.34 21.39
N GLY A 223 5.48 -7.19 22.42
CA GLY A 223 4.39 -6.21 22.42
C GLY A 223 3.51 -6.32 21.17
N ASP A 224 3.07 -7.54 20.86
CA ASP A 224 2.29 -7.92 19.67
C ASP A 224 3.01 -7.79 18.32
N ALA A 225 4.31 -7.49 18.33
CA ALA A 225 5.10 -7.48 17.10
C ALA A 225 5.47 -8.89 16.65
N ILE A 226 5.62 -9.05 15.33
CA ILE A 226 6.34 -10.18 14.74
C ILE A 226 7.83 -9.91 14.90
N PHE A 227 8.55 -10.81 15.58
CA PHE A 227 9.99 -10.72 15.73
C PHE A 227 10.73 -11.60 14.71
N THR A 228 11.78 -11.06 14.09
CA THR A 228 12.69 -11.84 13.24
C THR A 228 14.14 -11.49 13.51
N PHE A 229 15.01 -12.49 13.53
CA PHE A 229 16.46 -12.28 13.51
C PHE A 229 17.06 -12.98 12.30
N ARG A 230 17.59 -12.22 11.33
CA ARG A 230 18.25 -12.75 10.13
C ARG A 230 19.32 -11.79 9.64
N GLY A 231 20.49 -12.33 9.30
CA GLY A 231 21.60 -11.54 8.76
C GLY A 231 22.04 -10.43 9.72
N GLN A 232 22.20 -10.76 11.00
CA GLN A 232 22.58 -9.81 12.05
C GLN A 232 21.63 -8.62 12.25
N LYS A 233 20.36 -8.78 11.85
CA LYS A 233 19.33 -7.77 12.05
C LYS A 233 18.18 -8.34 12.86
N ALA A 234 17.95 -7.77 14.05
CA ALA A 234 16.77 -8.03 14.87
C ALA A 234 15.66 -7.06 14.47
N LYS A 235 14.47 -7.57 14.16
CA LYS A 235 13.34 -6.77 13.70
C LYS A 235 12.10 -7.06 14.50
N PHE A 236 11.39 -6.01 14.90
CA PHE A 236 10.02 -6.07 15.40
C PHE A 236 9.11 -5.43 14.35
N LEU A 237 8.04 -6.10 13.96
CA LEU A 237 7.10 -5.64 12.94
C LEU A 237 5.67 -5.60 13.47
N TRP A 238 5.06 -4.43 13.44
CA TRP A 238 3.66 -4.21 13.79
C TRP A 238 2.84 -3.93 12.53
N MET A 239 1.69 -4.60 12.40
CA MET A 239 0.66 -4.20 11.44
C MET A 239 -0.10 -2.96 11.95
N ASN A 240 -0.40 -2.96 13.25
CA ASN A 240 -0.89 -1.81 14.00
C ASN A 240 -0.09 -1.72 15.30
N LEU A 241 0.29 -0.51 15.69
CA LEU A 241 0.96 -0.28 16.97
C LEU A 241 0.01 -0.58 18.13
N PRO A 242 0.52 -1.06 19.28
CA PRO A 242 -0.28 -1.24 20.48
C PRO A 242 -1.07 0.04 20.84
N PRO A 243 -2.31 -0.09 21.32
CA PRO A 243 -3.16 1.08 21.62
C PRO A 243 -2.58 1.94 22.76
N SER A 244 -1.76 1.33 23.64
CA SER A 244 -1.06 2.04 24.69
C SER A 244 -0.16 3.14 24.11
N PRO A 245 -0.18 4.38 24.64
CA PRO A 245 0.66 5.47 24.14
C PRO A 245 2.16 5.16 24.27
N ARG A 246 2.51 4.28 25.22
CA ARG A 246 3.87 3.83 25.49
C ARG A 246 3.89 2.35 25.81
N PHE A 247 4.91 1.66 25.35
CA PHE A 247 5.11 0.25 25.65
C PHE A 247 6.60 -0.09 25.53
N VAL A 248 7.00 -1.15 26.22
CA VAL A 248 8.36 -1.67 26.19
C VAL A 248 8.34 -3.01 25.47
N VAL A 249 9.24 -3.19 24.51
CA VAL A 249 9.57 -4.48 23.92
C VAL A 249 10.99 -4.86 24.26
N ASN A 250 11.30 -6.15 24.24
CA ASN A 250 12.64 -6.62 24.51
C ASN A 250 12.98 -7.92 23.79
N TYR A 251 14.28 -8.08 23.63
CA TYR A 251 14.91 -9.28 23.11
C TYR A 251 16.16 -9.59 23.93
N LYS A 252 16.55 -10.86 23.87
CA LYS A 252 17.74 -11.39 24.52
C LYS A 252 18.84 -11.56 23.48
N LEU A 253 20.07 -11.24 23.84
CA LEU A 253 21.28 -11.46 23.07
C LEU A 253 22.07 -12.61 23.70
N LEU A 254 22.36 -13.63 22.90
CA LEU A 254 23.11 -14.81 23.31
C LEU A 254 24.48 -14.80 22.61
N PRO A 255 25.61 -14.76 23.34
CA PRO A 255 26.94 -14.80 22.75
C PRO A 255 27.29 -16.21 22.25
N SER A 256 27.70 -16.34 20.99
CA SER A 256 27.97 -17.63 20.33
C SER A 256 29.10 -18.45 20.95
N HIS A 257 29.97 -17.83 21.76
CA HIS A 257 31.12 -18.48 22.40
C HIS A 257 31.16 -18.33 23.93
N GLY A 258 30.05 -17.91 24.56
CA GLY A 258 29.98 -17.71 26.02
C GLY A 258 30.82 -16.55 26.58
N GLN A 259 31.55 -15.83 25.72
CA GLN A 259 32.23 -14.58 26.05
C GLN A 259 31.44 -13.42 25.45
N GLY A 260 30.66 -12.74 26.30
CA GLY A 260 30.01 -11.49 25.93
C GLY A 260 30.99 -10.32 26.13
N GLN A 261 31.01 -9.38 25.18
CA GLN A 261 31.62 -8.07 25.38
C GLN A 261 30.74 -7.21 26.28
N THR A 262 31.36 -6.48 27.20
CA THR A 262 30.67 -5.56 28.13
C THR A 262 30.25 -4.24 27.49
N ASP A 263 30.83 -3.89 26.34
CA ASP A 263 30.52 -2.67 25.59
C ASP A 263 30.05 -3.04 24.18
N LEU A 264 28.73 -3.17 24.03
CA LEU A 264 28.09 -3.55 22.77
C LEU A 264 27.47 -2.31 22.13
N SER A 265 28.13 -1.78 21.09
CA SER A 265 27.57 -0.71 20.27
C SER A 265 26.49 -1.27 19.35
N LEU A 266 25.24 -1.00 19.70
CA LEU A 266 24.08 -1.34 18.88
C LEU A 266 23.65 -0.09 18.09
N ASN A 267 23.20 -0.27 16.86
CA ASN A 267 22.57 0.79 16.08
C ASN A 267 21.20 0.31 15.63
N GLY A 268 20.22 1.21 15.57
CA GLY A 268 18.89 0.81 15.16
C GLY A 268 18.02 1.97 14.75
N THR A 269 16.97 1.64 14.01
CA THR A 269 15.99 2.59 13.50
C THR A 269 14.58 2.17 13.88
N PHE A 270 13.73 3.15 14.13
CA PHE A 270 12.29 2.96 14.25
C PHE A 270 11.60 3.63 13.06
N SER A 271 10.96 2.82 12.23
CA SER A 271 10.19 3.25 11.06
C SER A 271 8.69 3.15 11.36
N PHE A 272 7.90 4.13 10.97
CA PHE A 272 6.44 4.12 11.16
C PHE A 272 5.72 4.88 10.04
N ILE A 273 4.44 4.55 9.82
CA ILE A 273 3.60 5.29 8.87
C ILE A 273 2.83 6.38 9.62
N LEU A 274 2.93 7.61 9.12
CA LEU A 274 2.14 8.75 9.57
C LEU A 274 1.69 9.55 8.34
N ASN A 275 0.38 9.75 8.19
CA ASN A 275 -0.24 10.41 7.03
C ASN A 275 0.24 9.84 5.69
N ASP A 276 0.21 8.51 5.55
CA ASP A 276 0.65 7.74 4.37
C ASP A 276 2.14 7.88 3.99
N ALA A 277 2.94 8.57 4.80
CA ALA A 277 4.37 8.70 4.63
C ALA A 277 5.13 7.84 5.63
N THR A 278 6.17 7.15 5.16
CA THR A 278 7.11 6.44 6.04
C THR A 278 8.05 7.47 6.68
N GLN A 279 8.06 7.51 8.01
CA GLN A 279 9.01 8.26 8.81
C GLN A 279 10.02 7.29 9.42
N VAL A 280 11.27 7.71 9.55
CA VAL A 280 12.34 6.93 10.16
C VAL A 280 13.03 7.80 11.19
N ILE A 281 13.21 7.27 12.40
CA ILE A 281 13.98 7.91 13.46
C ILE A 281 15.03 6.95 13.99
N ASP A 282 16.16 7.49 14.43
CA ASP A 282 17.21 6.69 15.07
C ASP A 282 16.80 6.30 16.50
N ILE A 283 17.21 5.10 16.90
CA ILE A 283 17.02 4.61 18.27
C ILE A 283 18.13 5.20 19.15
N VAL A 284 17.73 5.92 20.19
CA VAL A 284 18.68 6.57 21.11
C VAL A 284 18.98 5.63 22.28
N GLN A 285 20.25 5.30 22.48
CA GLN A 285 20.69 4.53 23.64
C GLN A 285 20.87 5.42 24.88
N LYS A 286 20.39 4.96 26.04
CA LYS A 286 20.52 5.63 27.33
C LYS A 286 20.79 4.63 28.44
N ASP A 287 21.53 5.07 29.45
CA ASP A 287 21.69 4.35 30.71
C ASP A 287 20.50 4.65 31.63
N ILE A 288 19.45 3.83 31.53
CA ILE A 288 18.14 3.96 32.19
C ILE A 288 17.64 2.58 32.60
N ASP A 289 16.62 2.52 33.47
CA ASP A 289 16.02 1.26 33.91
C ASP A 289 14.60 1.10 33.37
N LEU A 290 14.43 0.38 32.26
CA LEU A 290 13.11 0.11 31.67
C LEU A 290 12.37 -1.05 32.34
N THR A 291 12.87 -1.60 33.45
CA THR A 291 12.06 -2.50 34.30
C THR A 291 11.07 -1.73 35.16
N ASN A 292 11.34 -0.45 35.42
CA ASN A 292 10.39 0.48 36.04
C ASN A 292 9.46 1.09 34.98
N LEU A 293 8.22 0.60 34.93
CA LEU A 293 7.21 1.05 33.98
C LEU A 293 6.31 2.18 34.53
N ASP A 294 6.72 2.88 35.61
CA ASP A 294 5.98 4.02 36.13
C ASP A 294 5.85 5.15 35.07
N PRO A 295 4.63 5.62 34.76
CA PRO A 295 4.41 6.60 33.70
C PRO A 295 5.17 7.92 33.87
N ARG A 296 5.40 8.38 35.12
CA ARG A 296 6.12 9.64 35.39
C ARG A 296 7.62 9.45 35.17
N TYR A 297 8.15 8.29 35.53
CA TYR A 297 9.54 7.92 35.25
C TYR A 297 9.79 7.85 33.74
N LEU A 298 8.92 7.18 32.98
CA LEU A 298 9.04 7.10 31.51
C LEU A 298 8.95 8.49 30.84
N GLU A 299 8.13 9.40 31.36
CA GLU A 299 8.06 10.79 30.88
C GLU A 299 9.40 11.53 31.10
N SER A 300 10.03 11.34 32.27
CA SER A 300 11.31 11.97 32.58
C SER A 300 12.42 11.53 31.62
N ILE A 301 12.40 10.26 31.19
CA ILE A 301 13.31 9.73 30.18
C ILE A 301 13.05 10.42 28.83
N LEU A 302 11.80 10.45 28.37
CA LEU A 302 11.44 10.99 27.05
C LEU A 302 11.72 12.50 26.92
N SER A 303 11.45 13.26 27.98
CA SER A 303 11.72 14.71 28.05
C SER A 303 13.22 15.06 28.11
N SER A 304 14.08 14.14 28.54
CA SER A 304 15.53 14.31 28.51
C SER A 304 16.16 14.13 27.12
N ILE A 305 15.38 13.69 26.13
CA ILE A 305 15.84 13.43 24.77
C ILE A 305 15.54 14.68 23.91
N PRO A 306 16.56 15.28 23.28
CA PRO A 306 16.36 16.39 22.35
C PRO A 306 15.31 16.04 21.29
N GLN A 307 14.50 17.01 20.86
CA GLN A 307 13.55 16.78 19.77
C GLN A 307 14.30 16.30 18.53
N THR A 308 13.98 15.09 18.06
CA THR A 308 14.64 14.47 16.92
C THR A 308 14.34 15.26 15.66
N GLN A 309 15.37 15.57 14.86
CA GLN A 309 15.15 16.03 13.49
C GLN A 309 14.59 14.85 12.70
N VAL A 310 13.31 14.92 12.36
CA VAL A 310 12.64 13.93 11.52
C VAL A 310 13.18 14.12 10.10
N SER A 311 14.00 13.18 9.63
CA SER A 311 14.38 13.10 8.23
C SER A 311 13.20 12.51 7.46
N SER A 312 12.48 13.35 6.73
CA SER A 312 11.71 12.86 5.60
C SER A 312 12.70 12.22 4.63
N ALA A 313 12.50 10.95 4.28
CA ALA A 313 13.23 10.33 3.17
C ALA A 313 12.76 10.88 1.81
N LEU A 314 12.71 12.21 1.67
CA LEU A 314 12.45 12.94 0.43
C LEU A 314 13.11 14.32 0.49
N GLN A 315 13.82 14.63 -0.61
CA GLN A 315 14.61 15.83 -0.99
C GLN A 315 16.11 15.72 -0.64
N LEU A 316 17.08 15.74 -1.57
CA LEU A 316 17.16 16.28 -2.94
C LEU A 316 17.72 15.26 -3.95
N GLY A 317 17.40 15.49 -5.23
CA GLY A 317 17.57 14.54 -6.33
C GLY A 317 18.98 14.01 -6.60
N GLN A 318 19.03 12.69 -6.78
CA GLN A 318 19.83 11.96 -7.76
C GLN A 318 19.24 10.54 -7.86
N PRO A 319 18.87 10.04 -9.05
CA PRO A 319 18.32 8.70 -9.19
C PRO A 319 19.45 7.67 -9.15
N VAL A 320 19.52 6.87 -8.10
CA VAL A 320 20.31 5.63 -8.13
C VAL A 320 19.43 4.54 -8.72
N SER A 321 19.60 4.37 -10.03
CA SER A 321 19.11 3.23 -10.80
C SER A 321 19.75 1.95 -10.25
N THR A 322 18.93 0.93 -9.99
CA THR A 322 19.38 -0.47 -10.04
C THR A 322 18.54 -1.19 -11.07
N THR A 323 19.09 -1.21 -12.28
CA THR A 323 18.63 -1.99 -13.42
C THR A 323 18.64 -3.48 -13.09
N TYR A 324 17.51 -4.17 -13.27
CA TYR A 324 17.50 -5.61 -13.51
C TYR A 324 16.98 -5.85 -14.94
N VAL A 325 17.93 -6.12 -15.84
CA VAL A 325 17.67 -6.69 -17.17
C VAL A 325 17.42 -8.18 -16.99
N GLY A 326 16.36 -8.69 -17.61
CA GLY A 326 16.01 -10.10 -17.62
C GLY A 326 14.83 -10.29 -18.55
N ASP A 327 15.17 -10.55 -19.81
CA ASP A 327 14.31 -10.83 -20.94
C ASP A 327 13.53 -12.15 -20.76
N GLU A 328 12.48 -12.35 -21.56
CA GLU A 328 11.57 -13.51 -21.62
C GLU A 328 10.34 -13.46 -20.68
N GLY A 329 9.43 -12.54 -20.98
CA GLY A 329 8.02 -12.59 -20.55
C GLY A 329 7.20 -13.60 -21.35
N GLY A 330 6.29 -14.29 -20.65
CA GLY A 330 5.40 -15.31 -21.19
C GLY A 330 4.62 -14.87 -22.44
N LYS A 331 4.33 -15.85 -23.30
CA LYS A 331 3.59 -15.64 -24.55
C LYS A 331 2.21 -15.05 -24.26
N SER A 332 1.88 -13.97 -24.95
CA SER A 332 0.54 -13.41 -25.03
C SER A 332 -0.40 -14.41 -25.69
N ILE A 333 -1.52 -14.71 -25.04
CA ILE A 333 -2.66 -15.37 -25.66
C ILE A 333 -3.60 -14.26 -26.13
N SER A 334 -3.93 -14.22 -27.42
CA SER A 334 -4.91 -13.29 -27.96
C SER A 334 -6.31 -13.70 -27.52
N VAL A 335 -6.97 -12.85 -26.72
CA VAL A 335 -8.38 -13.02 -26.35
C VAL A 335 -9.23 -12.77 -27.59
N SER A 336 -9.75 -13.84 -28.19
CA SER A 336 -10.78 -13.78 -29.23
C SER A 336 -12.15 -13.91 -28.58
N TYR A 337 -13.02 -12.92 -28.79
CA TYR A 337 -14.42 -12.99 -28.40
C TYR A 337 -15.15 -14.03 -29.27
N GLN A 338 -15.42 -15.21 -28.73
CA GLN A 338 -16.44 -16.11 -29.29
C GLN A 338 -17.75 -15.90 -28.53
N LYS A 339 -18.76 -15.41 -29.26
CA LYS A 339 -20.13 -15.36 -28.76
C LYS A 339 -20.63 -16.78 -28.55
N ILE A 340 -20.79 -17.20 -27.30
CA ILE A 340 -21.43 -18.47 -26.94
C ILE A 340 -22.93 -18.30 -27.19
N GLU A 341 -23.48 -19.02 -28.17
CA GLU A 341 -24.93 -19.06 -28.36
C GLU A 341 -25.59 -19.84 -27.22
N ASP A 342 -26.64 -19.25 -26.64
CA ASP A 342 -27.40 -19.83 -25.54
C ASP A 342 -28.04 -21.16 -25.95
N LYS A 343 -27.47 -22.25 -25.45
CA LYS A 343 -28.10 -23.58 -25.51
C LYS A 343 -29.09 -23.70 -24.34
N PRO A 344 -30.32 -24.23 -24.54
CA PRO A 344 -31.34 -24.26 -23.50
C PRO A 344 -30.85 -25.02 -22.27
N ILE A 345 -30.85 -24.33 -21.12
CA ILE A 345 -30.42 -24.84 -19.83
C ILE A 345 -31.50 -25.77 -19.27
N SER A 346 -31.21 -27.07 -19.26
CA SER A 346 -31.96 -28.03 -18.45
C SER A 346 -31.81 -27.66 -16.97
N ARG A 347 -32.94 -27.47 -16.26
CA ARG A 347 -32.97 -27.18 -14.82
C ARG A 347 -32.40 -28.37 -14.05
N GLY A 348 -31.10 -28.32 -13.76
CA GLY A 348 -30.46 -29.19 -12.79
C GLY A 348 -30.91 -28.84 -11.36
N LYS A 349 -31.03 -29.87 -10.51
CA LYS A 349 -31.34 -29.71 -9.07
C LYS A 349 -30.32 -28.78 -8.38
N PRO A 350 -30.74 -28.02 -7.35
CA PRO A 350 -29.81 -27.20 -6.57
C PRO A 350 -28.69 -28.08 -5.99
N VAL A 351 -27.45 -27.68 -6.27
CA VAL A 351 -26.25 -28.30 -5.67
C VAL A 351 -26.07 -27.69 -4.29
N ASP A 352 -26.19 -28.50 -3.25
CA ASP A 352 -25.95 -28.08 -1.88
C ASP A 352 -24.44 -28.05 -1.58
N LEU A 353 -24.00 -27.19 -0.65
CA LEU A 353 -22.58 -27.03 -0.33
C LEU A 353 -22.07 -28.24 0.46
N ASP A 354 -21.17 -29.03 -0.14
CA ASP A 354 -20.50 -30.12 0.58
C ASP A 354 -19.37 -29.53 1.44
N LEU A 355 -19.62 -29.43 2.75
CA LEU A 355 -18.70 -28.86 3.76
C LEU A 355 -17.34 -29.57 3.81
N SER A 356 -17.21 -30.79 3.29
CA SER A 356 -15.94 -31.51 3.23
C SER A 356 -14.89 -30.84 2.32
N TYR A 357 -15.32 -29.94 1.44
CA TYR A 357 -14.45 -29.18 0.55
C TYR A 357 -14.10 -27.79 1.06
N GLN A 358 -14.53 -27.43 2.27
CA GLN A 358 -14.20 -26.13 2.85
C GLN A 358 -12.69 -26.00 3.05
N LEU A 359 -12.14 -24.83 2.71
CA LEU A 359 -10.75 -24.52 2.98
C LEU A 359 -10.56 -24.34 4.49
N GLU A 360 -9.70 -25.17 5.06
CA GLU A 360 -9.29 -25.06 6.45
C GLU A 360 -8.13 -24.06 6.57
N PRO A 361 -8.12 -23.20 7.60
CA PRO A 361 -7.00 -22.31 7.90
C PRO A 361 -5.70 -23.10 8.12
N GLU A 362 -4.62 -22.69 7.47
CA GLU A 362 -3.26 -23.17 7.77
C GLU A 362 -2.46 -22.09 8.52
N GLU A 363 -1.56 -22.52 9.40
CA GLU A 363 -0.68 -21.63 10.16
C GLU A 363 0.50 -21.14 9.32
N GLY A 364 0.89 -19.89 9.50
CA GLY A 364 1.94 -19.22 8.73
C GLY A 364 1.47 -18.73 7.36
N VAL A 365 2.43 -18.25 6.56
CA VAL A 365 2.16 -17.77 5.21
C VAL A 365 2.18 -18.92 4.23
N TYR A 366 1.07 -19.08 3.51
CA TYR A 366 0.93 -20.08 2.45
C TYR A 366 0.21 -19.50 1.25
N TYR A 367 0.46 -20.10 0.10
CA TYR A 367 -0.06 -19.71 -1.20
C TYR A 367 -0.95 -20.83 -1.74
N ARG A 368 -2.04 -20.46 -2.40
CA ARG A 368 -2.90 -21.37 -3.14
C ARG A 368 -3.15 -20.83 -4.54
N VAL A 369 -3.43 -21.70 -5.50
CA VAL A 369 -3.77 -21.28 -6.87
C VAL A 369 -5.29 -21.23 -6.98
N GLN A 370 -5.86 -20.04 -7.13
CA GLN A 370 -7.29 -19.85 -7.34
C GLN A 370 -7.61 -20.11 -8.81
N ILE A 371 -8.57 -21.00 -9.07
CA ILE A 371 -8.88 -21.52 -10.42
C ILE A 371 -10.31 -21.20 -10.89
N ALA A 372 -11.19 -20.76 -9.98
CA ALA A 372 -12.54 -20.29 -10.34
C ALA A 372 -13.15 -19.46 -9.20
N ALA A 373 -14.11 -18.60 -9.53
CA ALA A 373 -15.00 -17.96 -8.57
C ALA A 373 -16.41 -17.75 -9.18
N GLY A 374 -17.46 -17.87 -8.36
CA GLY A 374 -18.84 -17.62 -8.79
C GLY A 374 -19.80 -17.32 -7.65
N HIS A 375 -20.92 -16.69 -7.96
CA HIS A 375 -21.98 -16.39 -6.98
C HIS A 375 -22.86 -17.60 -6.63
N ARG A 376 -22.72 -18.71 -7.34
CA ARG A 376 -23.41 -19.97 -7.07
C ARG A 376 -22.39 -21.09 -6.90
N PRO A 377 -22.64 -22.04 -5.99
CA PRO A 377 -21.73 -23.15 -5.82
C PRO A 377 -21.80 -24.09 -7.02
N VAL A 378 -20.68 -24.75 -7.31
CA VAL A 378 -20.60 -25.78 -8.34
C VAL A 378 -20.34 -27.13 -7.69
N ASP A 379 -20.78 -28.20 -8.34
CA ASP A 379 -20.41 -29.57 -7.97
C ASP A 379 -18.92 -29.77 -8.28
N ILE A 380 -18.06 -29.66 -7.26
CA ILE A 380 -16.60 -29.63 -7.39
C ILE A 380 -16.09 -30.87 -8.12
N LYS A 381 -16.57 -32.07 -7.75
CA LYS A 381 -16.16 -33.34 -8.36
C LYS A 381 -16.48 -33.38 -9.85
N ARG A 382 -17.65 -32.87 -10.26
CA ARG A 382 -18.08 -32.92 -11.66
C ARG A 382 -17.50 -31.77 -12.48
N TYR A 383 -17.45 -30.56 -11.92
CA TYR A 383 -17.05 -29.34 -12.62
C TYR A 383 -15.57 -29.33 -12.94
N PHE A 384 -14.70 -29.56 -11.95
CA PHE A 384 -13.25 -29.48 -12.10
C PHE A 384 -12.66 -30.70 -12.82
N LYS A 385 -13.27 -31.88 -12.66
CA LYS A 385 -12.88 -33.08 -13.44
C LYS A 385 -13.06 -32.88 -14.95
N ARG A 386 -14.08 -32.13 -15.37
CA ARG A 386 -14.29 -31.79 -16.80
C ARG A 386 -13.25 -30.81 -17.31
N LEU A 387 -12.67 -29.99 -16.43
CA LEU A 387 -11.59 -29.05 -16.74
C LEU A 387 -10.20 -29.68 -16.57
N SER A 388 -10.11 -31.01 -16.51
CA SER A 388 -8.85 -31.74 -16.34
C SER A 388 -8.08 -31.41 -15.05
N ILE A 389 -8.76 -30.83 -14.05
CA ILE A 389 -8.19 -30.62 -12.71
C ILE A 389 -8.30 -31.93 -11.94
N THR A 390 -7.17 -32.43 -11.47
CA THR A 390 -7.06 -33.70 -10.72
C THR A 390 -6.63 -33.48 -9.27
N GLU A 391 -6.21 -32.25 -8.95
CA GLU A 391 -5.79 -31.80 -7.64
C GLU A 391 -6.97 -31.63 -6.68
N ASP A 392 -6.67 -31.64 -5.38
CA ASP A 392 -7.66 -31.37 -4.34
C ASP A 392 -8.09 -29.90 -4.35
N VAL A 393 -9.35 -29.67 -4.72
CA VAL A 393 -9.96 -28.33 -4.83
C VAL A 393 -10.65 -27.99 -3.51
N ARG A 394 -10.25 -26.87 -2.91
CA ARG A 394 -10.88 -26.32 -1.70
C ARG A 394 -11.69 -25.06 -2.01
N THR A 395 -12.74 -24.86 -1.22
CA THR A 395 -13.71 -23.78 -1.39
C THR A 395 -13.67 -22.83 -0.21
N GLU A 396 -13.64 -21.53 -0.50
CA GLU A 396 -13.83 -20.47 0.48
C GLU A 396 -15.05 -19.61 0.12
N LYS A 397 -15.74 -19.08 1.13
CA LYS A 397 -16.84 -18.13 0.94
C LYS A 397 -16.39 -16.75 1.40
N HIS A 398 -16.46 -15.78 0.51
CA HIS A 398 -16.09 -14.39 0.82
C HIS A 398 -17.05 -13.44 0.10
N GLU A 399 -17.76 -12.60 0.86
CA GLU A 399 -18.68 -11.58 0.32
C GLU A 399 -19.68 -12.11 -0.73
N GLY A 400 -20.26 -13.29 -0.49
CA GLY A 400 -21.23 -13.90 -1.41
C GLY A 400 -20.62 -14.59 -2.65
N TRP A 401 -19.29 -14.68 -2.75
CA TRP A 401 -18.59 -15.47 -3.75
C TRP A 401 -18.15 -16.82 -3.18
N TYR A 402 -18.31 -17.87 -3.98
CA TYR A 402 -17.67 -19.16 -3.80
C TYR A 402 -16.39 -19.16 -4.64
N LYS A 403 -15.24 -19.22 -3.99
CA LYS A 403 -13.93 -19.23 -4.65
C LYS A 403 -13.31 -20.60 -4.47
N TYR A 404 -12.69 -21.11 -5.53
CA TYR A 404 -12.12 -22.45 -5.60
C TYR A 404 -10.62 -22.36 -5.83
N SER A 405 -9.85 -23.08 -5.02
CA SER A 405 -8.39 -23.04 -5.07
C SER A 405 -7.74 -24.40 -4.82
N ILE A 406 -6.58 -24.63 -5.43
CA ILE A 406 -5.82 -25.88 -5.34
C ILE A 406 -4.44 -25.65 -4.72
N GLY A 407 -3.93 -26.73 -4.12
CA GLY A 407 -2.59 -26.78 -3.52
C GLY A 407 -2.45 -25.92 -2.27
N SER A 408 -1.41 -26.20 -1.49
CA SER A 408 -0.90 -25.31 -0.45
C SER A 408 0.62 -25.28 -0.59
N PHE A 409 1.17 -24.07 -0.75
CA PHE A 409 2.58 -23.87 -1.02
C PHE A 409 3.13 -22.84 -0.05
N TYR A 410 4.24 -23.14 0.63
CA TYR A 410 4.92 -22.18 1.50
C TYR A 410 5.94 -21.32 0.74
N GLU A 411 6.17 -21.63 -0.55
CA GLU A 411 7.09 -20.90 -1.42
C GLU A 411 6.34 -20.36 -2.64
N TYR A 412 6.42 -19.05 -2.87
CA TYR A 412 5.75 -18.37 -3.98
C TYR A 412 6.15 -18.95 -5.33
N LYS A 413 7.42 -19.28 -5.53
CA LYS A 413 7.90 -19.91 -6.77
C LYS A 413 7.14 -21.19 -7.08
N LYS A 414 6.88 -22.04 -6.08
CA LYS A 414 6.14 -23.31 -6.26
C LYS A 414 4.68 -23.07 -6.59
N ALA A 415 4.04 -22.10 -5.95
CA ALA A 415 2.66 -21.71 -6.27
C ALA A 415 2.55 -21.16 -7.70
N ARG A 416 3.52 -20.33 -8.11
CA ARG A 416 3.62 -19.80 -9.46
C ARG A 416 3.85 -20.90 -10.50
N ASP A 417 4.76 -21.82 -10.22
CA ASP A 417 5.07 -22.93 -11.13
C ASP A 417 3.87 -23.88 -11.26
N SER A 418 3.11 -24.09 -10.17
CA SER A 418 1.84 -24.82 -10.19
C SER A 418 0.78 -24.12 -11.04
N ARG A 419 0.59 -22.80 -10.88
CA ARG A 419 -0.31 -21.98 -11.73
C ARG A 419 0.07 -22.12 -13.21
N ASN A 420 1.35 -22.02 -13.54
CA ASN A 420 1.81 -22.20 -14.92
C ASN A 420 1.57 -23.63 -15.43
N GLY A 421 1.66 -24.64 -14.56
CA GLY A 421 1.23 -25.99 -14.86
C GLY A 421 -0.23 -26.03 -15.33
N ILE A 422 -1.13 -25.43 -14.54
CA ILE A 422 -2.57 -25.34 -14.86
C ILE A 422 -2.81 -24.68 -16.21
N TRP A 423 -2.16 -23.56 -16.50
CA TRP A 423 -2.28 -22.86 -17.78
C TRP A 423 -1.83 -23.71 -18.98
N ASN A 424 -0.86 -24.62 -18.77
CA ASN A 424 -0.30 -25.43 -19.86
C ASN A 424 -1.01 -26.78 -20.04
N THR A 425 -1.67 -27.31 -19.01
CA THR A 425 -2.24 -28.66 -19.01
C THR A 425 -3.77 -28.69 -18.97
N THR A 426 -4.42 -27.56 -18.69
CA THR A 426 -5.88 -27.46 -18.56
C THR A 426 -6.46 -26.34 -19.42
N PRO A 427 -7.79 -26.32 -19.63
CA PRO A 427 -8.47 -25.21 -20.30
C PRO A 427 -8.54 -23.90 -19.48
N ILE A 428 -7.99 -23.86 -18.27
CA ILE A 428 -8.05 -22.70 -17.37
C ILE A 428 -6.84 -21.81 -17.64
N ASP A 429 -7.06 -20.59 -18.14
CA ASP A 429 -6.02 -19.61 -18.49
C ASP A 429 -6.03 -18.35 -17.60
N ASP A 430 -6.99 -18.23 -16.69
CA ASP A 430 -7.19 -17.09 -15.78
C ASP A 430 -6.82 -17.38 -14.31
N ALA A 431 -6.26 -18.57 -14.04
CA ALA A 431 -5.83 -18.94 -12.70
C ALA A 431 -4.74 -18.01 -12.14
N PHE A 432 -4.80 -17.69 -10.85
CA PHE A 432 -3.82 -16.81 -10.19
C PHE A 432 -3.47 -17.26 -8.78
N VAL A 433 -2.33 -16.78 -8.27
CA VAL A 433 -1.85 -17.11 -6.92
C VAL A 433 -2.53 -16.21 -5.90
N ALA A 434 -3.17 -16.81 -4.91
CA ALA A 434 -3.68 -16.14 -3.71
C ALA A 434 -2.79 -16.48 -2.51
N ALA A 435 -2.59 -15.52 -1.61
CA ALA A 435 -1.78 -15.71 -0.42
C ALA A 435 -2.64 -15.60 0.85
N TYR A 436 -2.25 -16.35 1.86
CA TYR A 436 -2.92 -16.40 3.16
C TYR A 436 -1.86 -16.38 4.25
N ASN A 437 -2.22 -15.82 5.40
CA ASN A 437 -1.45 -15.89 6.63
C ASN A 437 -2.39 -16.28 7.77
N ASN A 438 -2.16 -17.43 8.41
CA ASN A 438 -3.03 -17.96 9.47
C ASN A 438 -4.50 -18.06 9.03
N GLY A 439 -4.76 -18.53 7.81
CA GLY A 439 -6.10 -18.61 7.22
C GLY A 439 -6.72 -17.30 6.74
N VAL A 440 -6.10 -16.14 7.00
CA VAL A 440 -6.58 -14.84 6.55
C VAL A 440 -5.94 -14.48 5.21
N ARG A 441 -6.75 -14.10 4.23
CA ARG A 441 -6.26 -13.72 2.90
C ARG A 441 -5.46 -12.42 2.98
N ILE A 442 -4.26 -12.42 2.39
CA ILE A 442 -3.36 -11.27 2.26
C ILE A 442 -2.93 -11.11 0.80
N THR A 443 -2.36 -9.98 0.44
CA THR A 443 -1.77 -9.78 -0.89
C THR A 443 -0.51 -10.63 -1.05
N VAL A 444 -0.20 -11.01 -2.30
CA VAL A 444 1.04 -11.76 -2.60
C VAL A 444 2.27 -10.94 -2.24
N GLN A 445 2.21 -9.62 -2.38
CA GLN A 445 3.31 -8.72 -1.99
C GLN A 445 3.55 -8.74 -0.48
N GLU A 446 2.49 -8.67 0.34
CA GLU A 446 2.59 -8.82 1.80
C GLU A 446 3.18 -10.19 2.17
N ALA A 447 2.71 -11.27 1.53
CA ALA A 447 3.21 -12.61 1.78
C ALA A 447 4.71 -12.78 1.44
N LEU A 448 5.15 -12.20 0.32
CA LEU A 448 6.56 -12.19 -0.09
C LEU A 448 7.42 -11.37 0.88
N MET A 449 6.89 -10.26 1.41
CA MET A 449 7.56 -9.47 2.43
C MET A 449 7.70 -10.24 3.75
N ILE A 450 6.63 -10.89 4.22
CA ILE A 450 6.64 -11.68 5.46
C ILE A 450 7.62 -12.85 5.34
N THR A 451 7.61 -13.55 4.21
CA THR A 451 8.47 -14.73 3.99
C THR A 451 9.88 -14.38 3.50
N SER A 452 10.15 -13.10 3.20
CA SER A 452 11.37 -12.63 2.53
C SER A 452 11.67 -13.39 1.24
N GLN A 453 10.63 -13.73 0.48
CA GLN A 453 10.74 -14.41 -0.80
C GLN A 453 10.71 -13.42 -1.95
N HIS A 454 11.33 -13.79 -3.07
CA HIS A 454 11.36 -12.94 -4.24
C HIS A 454 10.11 -13.12 -5.11
N TRP A 455 9.71 -12.05 -5.78
CA TRP A 455 8.73 -12.14 -6.85
C TRP A 455 9.35 -12.82 -8.07
N TYR A 456 8.84 -13.99 -8.43
CA TYR A 456 9.13 -14.67 -9.69
C TYR A 456 8.06 -14.30 -10.73
N LYS A 457 8.48 -13.83 -11.91
CA LYS A 457 7.58 -13.58 -13.04
C LYS A 457 7.01 -14.88 -13.59
#